data_AF-A0A0H1B4V0-F1
#
_entry.id   AF-A0A0H1B4V0-F1
#
_cell.length_a   1.000
_cell.length_b   1.000
_cell.length_c   1.000
_cell.angle_alpha   90.00
_cell.angle_beta   90.00
_cell.angle_gamma   90.00
#
_symmetry.space_group_name_H-M   'P 1'
#
loop_
_entity.id
_entity.type
_entity.pdbx_description
1 polymer ?
#
loop_
_entity_poly.entity_id
_entity_poly.type
_entity_poly.pdbx_seq_one_letter_code
_entity_poly.pdbx_strand_id
1 'polypeptide(L)'
;MNNVTATIATNKNNMNETNETNTGEKIETAEMRYDRDDDFPTPAQVAKCDIATLRTAGLSQRKAEYIQGLAEKFASGELSARMLLQASDEEVLEKLIAVRGLGKWSVEMFSCFGLKRMDVFSTGDLGVQRGMAAFVGRDVSKLKAKGGGKFKYMSEKEMVEVAAPFSPYR
;
A
#
# COMPACT_ATOMS: atom_id res chain seq x y z
N MET A 1 -15.34 1.53 -8.83
CA MET A 1 -13.90 1.71 -8.50
C MET A 1 -13.15 2.29 -9.71
N ASN A 2 -13.75 3.20 -10.51
CA ASN A 2 -13.39 3.31 -11.93
C ASN A 2 -12.85 4.69 -12.39
N ASN A 3 -12.63 5.66 -11.48
CA ASN A 3 -12.32 7.04 -11.92
C ASN A 3 -10.83 7.33 -12.14
N VAL A 4 -9.91 6.63 -11.47
CA VAL A 4 -8.45 6.90 -11.60
C VAL A 4 -7.92 6.37 -12.94
N THR A 5 -8.31 5.14 -13.26
CA THR A 5 -7.95 4.39 -14.47
C THR A 5 -8.38 5.13 -15.74
N ALA A 6 -9.65 5.56 -15.79
CA ALA A 6 -10.22 6.24 -16.96
C ALA A 6 -9.56 7.59 -17.27
N THR A 7 -9.20 8.36 -16.24
CA THR A 7 -8.51 9.65 -16.40
C THR A 7 -7.10 9.48 -16.99
N ILE A 8 -6.36 8.45 -16.60
CA ILE A 8 -4.97 8.28 -17.08
C ILE A 8 -4.94 7.58 -18.44
N ALA A 9 -5.88 6.68 -18.72
CA ALA A 9 -5.98 5.98 -20.00
C ALA A 9 -6.37 6.90 -21.18
N THR A 10 -7.15 7.97 -20.95
CA THR A 10 -7.61 8.89 -22.00
C THR A 10 -6.49 9.76 -22.61
N ASN A 11 -5.29 9.80 -22.01
CA ASN A 11 -4.15 10.55 -22.53
C ASN A 11 -3.25 9.71 -23.48
N LYS A 12 -3.68 8.51 -23.90
CA LYS A 12 -2.94 7.63 -24.83
C LYS A 12 -3.09 8.01 -26.32
N ASN A 13 -3.93 8.97 -26.70
CA ASN A 13 -4.20 9.32 -28.11
C ASN A 13 -3.23 10.37 -28.69
N ASN A 14 -1.92 10.13 -28.62
CA ASN A 14 -0.95 10.74 -29.53
C ASN A 14 0.43 10.07 -29.34
N MET A 15 0.71 9.00 -30.08
CA MET A 15 1.99 8.71 -30.75
C MET A 15 2.03 7.26 -31.29
N ASN A 16 1.82 7.16 -32.60
CA ASN A 16 2.38 6.26 -33.62
C ASN A 16 2.28 4.72 -33.52
N GLU A 17 1.65 4.19 -34.57
CA GLU A 17 1.80 2.85 -35.16
C GLU A 17 3.27 2.55 -35.55
N THR A 18 3.73 1.31 -35.34
CA THR A 18 4.21 0.36 -36.38
C THR A 18 4.96 -0.86 -35.79
N ASN A 19 4.62 -2.03 -36.35
CA ASN A 19 5.41 -3.24 -36.57
C ASN A 19 5.52 -4.40 -35.54
N GLU A 20 4.79 -5.46 -35.91
CA GLU A 20 5.24 -6.83 -36.21
C GLU A 20 5.70 -7.81 -35.11
N THR A 21 4.88 -8.85 -35.00
CA THR A 21 5.08 -10.27 -34.66
C THR A 21 6.46 -10.74 -34.20
N ASN A 22 6.51 -11.36 -33.02
CA ASN A 22 7.34 -12.54 -32.81
C ASN A 22 6.69 -13.54 -31.83
N THR A 23 6.35 -14.70 -32.37
CA THR A 23 5.97 -15.94 -31.68
C THR A 23 7.16 -16.52 -30.92
N GLY A 24 7.02 -16.72 -29.61
CA GLY A 24 8.03 -17.39 -28.79
C GLY A 24 7.48 -17.80 -27.42
N GLU A 25 7.17 -19.10 -27.31
CA GLU A 25 7.06 -19.94 -26.11
C GLU A 25 6.73 -19.31 -24.75
N LYS A 26 5.52 -19.61 -24.26
CA LYS A 26 5.11 -19.35 -22.87
C LYS A 26 5.86 -20.29 -21.93
N ILE A 27 6.86 -19.78 -21.23
CA ILE A 27 7.41 -20.42 -20.04
C ILE A 27 6.47 -20.09 -18.88
N GLU A 28 5.72 -21.09 -18.41
CA GLU A 28 4.78 -20.98 -17.30
C GLU A 28 5.56 -20.97 -15.97
N THR A 29 6.14 -19.83 -15.62
CA THR A 29 6.50 -19.56 -14.22
C THR A 29 5.22 -19.24 -13.45
N ALA A 30 5.09 -19.75 -12.22
CA ALA A 30 3.99 -19.46 -11.31
C ALA A 30 3.97 -17.97 -10.94
N GLU A 31 3.53 -17.13 -11.87
CA GLU A 31 3.25 -15.73 -11.64
C GLU A 31 2.00 -15.66 -10.76
N MET A 32 2.20 -15.14 -9.56
CA MET A 32 1.13 -14.75 -8.67
C MET A 32 0.22 -13.79 -9.45
N ARG A 33 -0.95 -14.28 -9.90
CA ARG A 33 -1.94 -13.56 -10.70
C ARG A 33 -2.33 -12.24 -10.01
N TYR A 34 -1.60 -11.17 -10.31
CA TYR A 34 -2.26 -9.92 -10.61
C TYR A 34 -2.70 -10.08 -12.06
N ASP A 35 -4.00 -10.31 -12.26
CA ASP A 35 -4.59 -9.83 -13.51
C ASP A 35 -4.21 -8.35 -13.57
N ARG A 36 -3.19 -8.02 -14.36
CA ARG A 36 -3.02 -6.65 -14.79
C ARG A 36 -4.24 -6.41 -15.65
N ASP A 37 -5.28 -5.84 -15.04
CA ASP A 37 -6.16 -4.99 -15.82
C ASP A 37 -5.19 -4.07 -16.58
N ASP A 38 -5.11 -4.19 -17.91
CA ASP A 38 -4.25 -3.40 -18.82
C ASP A 38 -4.50 -1.87 -18.75
N ASP A 39 -5.31 -1.50 -17.78
CA ASP A 39 -5.96 -0.26 -17.48
C ASP A 39 -5.30 0.45 -16.27
N PHE A 40 -4.61 -0.26 -15.36
CA PHE A 40 -3.95 0.42 -14.22
C PHE A 40 -2.69 1.17 -14.66
N PRO A 41 -2.51 2.45 -14.29
CA PRO A 41 -1.39 3.26 -14.75
C PRO A 41 -0.06 2.80 -14.16
N THR A 42 0.98 2.78 -15.00
CA THR A 42 2.36 2.56 -14.55
C THR A 42 2.86 3.75 -13.72
N PRO A 43 3.87 3.55 -12.85
CA PRO A 43 4.48 4.67 -12.13
C PRO A 43 5.00 5.78 -13.05
N ALA A 44 5.57 5.42 -14.21
CA ALA A 44 6.05 6.40 -15.19
C ALA A 44 4.91 7.24 -15.81
N GLN A 45 3.72 6.66 -15.98
CA GLN A 45 2.55 7.42 -16.44
C GLN A 45 2.05 8.37 -15.35
N VAL A 46 1.94 7.88 -14.11
CA VAL A 46 1.50 8.70 -12.96
C VAL A 46 2.45 9.86 -12.69
N ALA A 47 3.77 9.63 -12.78
CA ALA A 47 4.79 10.66 -12.57
C ALA A 47 4.71 11.80 -13.61
N LYS A 48 4.24 11.52 -14.83
CA LYS A 48 4.10 12.50 -15.91
C LYS A 48 2.78 13.29 -15.85
N CYS A 49 1.78 12.81 -15.11
CA CYS A 49 0.52 13.53 -14.94
C CYS A 49 0.71 14.75 -14.06
N ASP A 50 0.10 15.89 -14.39
CA ASP A 50 0.03 17.00 -13.47
C ASP A 50 -0.90 16.71 -12.27
N ILE A 51 -0.72 17.46 -11.19
CA ILE A 51 -1.52 17.29 -9.96
C ILE A 51 -3.01 17.53 -10.22
N ALA A 52 -3.37 18.46 -11.11
CA ALA A 52 -4.77 18.77 -11.41
C ALA A 52 -5.50 17.56 -12.01
N THR A 53 -4.84 16.85 -12.92
CA THR A 53 -5.30 15.62 -13.55
C THR A 53 -5.49 14.53 -12.52
N LEU A 54 -4.49 14.27 -11.66
CA LEU A 54 -4.60 13.26 -10.61
C LEU A 54 -5.76 13.54 -9.64
N ARG A 55 -6.03 14.81 -9.35
CA ARG A 55 -7.16 15.20 -8.49
C ARG A 55 -8.53 14.94 -9.08
N THR A 56 -8.67 14.88 -10.42
CA THR A 56 -9.96 14.52 -11.06
C THR A 56 -10.44 13.13 -10.65
N ALA A 57 -9.52 12.27 -10.19
CA ALA A 57 -9.82 10.95 -9.68
C ALA A 57 -10.34 10.92 -8.22
N GLY A 58 -10.59 12.09 -7.62
CA GLY A 58 -11.09 12.21 -6.24
C GLY A 58 -9.99 12.31 -5.17
N LEU A 59 -8.73 12.52 -5.59
CA LEU A 59 -7.62 12.72 -4.67
C LEU A 59 -7.63 14.14 -4.09
N SER A 60 -7.28 14.28 -2.82
CA SER A 60 -6.93 15.60 -2.26
C SER A 60 -5.60 16.08 -2.86
N GLN A 61 -5.31 17.38 -2.75
CA GLN A 61 -4.02 17.96 -3.17
C GLN A 61 -2.83 17.15 -2.66
N ARG A 62 -2.76 16.95 -1.33
CA ARG A 62 -1.65 16.25 -0.68
C ARG A 62 -1.53 14.80 -1.16
N LYS A 63 -2.66 14.08 -1.29
CA LYS A 63 -2.65 12.69 -1.76
C LYS A 63 -2.17 12.59 -3.21
N ALA A 64 -2.58 13.51 -4.08
CA ALA A 64 -2.10 13.56 -5.46
C ALA A 64 -0.58 13.77 -5.50
N GLU A 65 -0.05 14.72 -4.73
CA GLU A 65 1.39 14.95 -4.68
C GLU A 65 2.18 13.79 -4.06
N TYR A 66 1.63 13.10 -3.05
CA TYR A 66 2.28 11.92 -2.46
C TYR A 66 2.32 10.76 -3.44
N ILE A 67 1.23 10.51 -4.16
CA ILE A 67 1.15 9.46 -5.18
C ILE A 67 2.10 9.76 -6.35
N GLN A 68 2.12 11.01 -6.83
CA GLN A 68 3.05 11.43 -7.88
C GLN A 68 4.51 11.26 -7.42
N GLY A 69 4.87 11.75 -6.23
CA GLY A 69 6.23 11.61 -5.71
C GLY A 69 6.65 10.16 -5.44
N LEU A 70 5.73 9.30 -5.00
CA LEU A 70 5.98 7.86 -4.91
C LEU A 70 6.22 7.27 -6.30
N ALA A 71 5.41 7.65 -7.28
CA ALA A 71 5.53 7.18 -8.66
C ALA A 71 6.87 7.59 -9.30
N GLU A 72 7.36 8.80 -9.03
CA GLU A 72 8.68 9.26 -9.46
C GLU A 72 9.81 8.39 -8.92
N LYS A 73 9.75 7.97 -7.64
CA LYS A 73 10.75 7.07 -7.03
C LYS A 73 10.79 5.69 -7.68
N PHE A 74 9.63 5.17 -8.10
CA PHE A 74 9.57 3.94 -8.87
C PHE A 74 10.04 4.13 -10.32
N ALA A 75 9.71 5.25 -10.94
CA ALA A 75 10.12 5.56 -12.31
C ALA A 75 11.64 5.81 -12.43
N SER A 76 12.27 6.36 -11.40
CA SER A 76 13.72 6.58 -11.34
C SER A 76 14.52 5.34 -10.97
N GLY A 77 13.87 4.29 -10.47
CA GLY A 77 14.52 3.08 -9.96
C GLY A 77 15.04 3.18 -8.52
N GLU A 78 14.79 4.30 -7.82
CA GLU A 78 15.09 4.43 -6.37
C GLU A 78 14.32 3.37 -5.57
N LEU A 79 13.08 3.08 -5.96
CA LEU A 79 12.26 1.99 -5.45
C LEU A 79 11.92 1.02 -6.59
N SER A 80 11.84 -0.28 -6.27
CA SER A 80 11.33 -1.28 -7.21
C SER A 80 10.52 -2.35 -6.47
N ALA A 81 9.56 -2.96 -7.18
CA ALA A 81 8.76 -4.04 -6.62
C ALA A 81 9.65 -5.23 -6.20
N ARG A 82 10.66 -5.56 -7.01
CA ARG A 82 11.62 -6.62 -6.69
C ARG A 82 12.37 -6.34 -5.39
N MET A 83 12.84 -5.11 -5.19
CA MET A 83 13.51 -4.71 -3.95
C MET A 83 12.59 -4.91 -2.74
N LEU A 84 11.35 -4.44 -2.81
CA LEU A 84 10.40 -4.54 -1.71
C LEU A 84 9.99 -6.00 -1.39
N LEU A 85 9.92 -6.85 -2.42
CA LEU A 85 9.64 -8.28 -2.24
C LEU A 85 10.79 -9.04 -1.57
N GLN A 86 12.04 -8.63 -1.81
CA GLN A 86 13.23 -9.30 -1.29
C GLN A 86 13.71 -8.76 0.06
N ALA A 87 13.34 -7.54 0.41
CA ALA A 87 13.71 -6.88 1.66
C ALA A 87 13.08 -7.55 2.90
N SER A 88 13.69 -7.35 4.08
CA SER A 88 13.06 -7.69 5.36
C SER A 88 11.89 -6.74 5.68
N ASP A 89 11.07 -7.10 6.66
CA ASP A 89 9.92 -6.28 7.06
C ASP A 89 10.39 -4.92 7.62
N GLU A 90 11.52 -4.89 8.34
CA GLU A 90 12.17 -3.67 8.83
C GLU A 90 12.69 -2.78 7.69
N GLU A 91 13.34 -3.38 6.69
CA GLU A 91 13.87 -2.65 5.54
C GLU A 91 12.74 -2.04 4.69
N VAL A 92 11.64 -2.79 4.49
CA VAL A 92 10.43 -2.26 3.83
C VAL A 92 9.88 -1.08 4.61
N LEU A 93 9.79 -1.21 5.94
CA LEU A 93 9.28 -0.17 6.82
C LEU A 93 10.12 1.11 6.72
N GLU A 94 11.44 0.99 6.84
CA GLU A 94 12.38 2.11 6.78
C GLU A 94 12.30 2.83 5.42
N LYS A 95 12.39 2.09 4.33
CA LYS A 95 12.39 2.65 2.97
C LYS A 95 11.10 3.37 2.64
N LEU A 96 9.95 2.80 3.01
CA LEU A 96 8.65 3.37 2.65
C LEU A 96 8.25 4.53 3.59
N ILE A 97 8.59 4.49 4.88
CA ILE A 97 8.33 5.63 5.78
C ILE A 97 9.11 6.88 5.36
N ALA A 98 10.28 6.72 4.75
CA ALA A 98 11.05 7.84 4.21
C ALA A 98 10.34 8.55 3.04
N VAL A 99 9.34 7.93 2.41
CA VAL A 99 8.55 8.56 1.36
C VAL A 99 7.49 9.48 1.97
N ARG A 100 7.55 10.78 1.60
CA ARG A 100 6.59 11.79 2.04
C ARG A 100 5.15 11.32 1.80
N GLY A 101 4.35 11.28 2.86
CA GLY A 101 2.94 10.90 2.82
C GLY A 101 2.66 9.45 3.21
N LEU A 102 3.69 8.61 3.37
CA LEU A 102 3.56 7.28 3.96
C LEU A 102 3.92 7.32 5.44
N GLY A 103 3.00 6.89 6.28
CA GLY A 103 3.24 6.66 7.71
C GLY A 103 3.33 5.18 8.01
N LYS A 104 3.82 4.83 9.22
CA LYS A 104 3.96 3.44 9.70
C LYS A 104 2.73 2.58 9.41
N TRP A 105 1.53 3.07 9.76
CA TRP A 105 0.27 2.35 9.51
C TRP A 105 0.06 2.02 8.02
N SER A 106 0.23 2.99 7.12
CA SER A 106 0.05 2.75 5.68
C SER A 106 1.05 1.73 5.15
N VAL A 107 2.29 1.75 5.65
CA VAL A 107 3.32 0.80 5.27
C VAL A 107 3.01 -0.60 5.80
N GLU A 108 2.56 -0.72 7.04
CA GLU A 108 2.11 -2.00 7.60
C GLU A 108 0.94 -2.58 6.79
N MET A 109 -0.07 -1.77 6.44
CA MET A 109 -1.17 -2.21 5.57
C MET A 109 -0.67 -2.67 4.19
N PHE A 110 0.30 -1.97 3.62
CA PHE A 110 0.93 -2.39 2.37
C PHE A 110 1.71 -3.71 2.53
N SER A 111 2.44 -3.90 3.63
CA SER A 111 3.16 -5.16 3.88
C SER A 111 2.20 -6.34 4.02
N CYS A 112 1.08 -6.19 4.72
CA CYS A 112 0.06 -7.23 4.85
C CYS A 112 -0.59 -7.56 3.50
N PHE A 113 -1.09 -6.55 2.76
CA PHE A 113 -1.94 -6.79 1.59
C PHE A 113 -1.18 -6.80 0.25
N GLY A 114 -0.18 -5.94 0.12
CA GLY A 114 0.65 -5.81 -1.09
C GLY A 114 1.79 -6.82 -1.13
N LEU A 115 2.48 -7.03 0.00
CA LEU A 115 3.61 -7.98 0.08
C LEU A 115 3.23 -9.34 0.69
N LYS A 116 2.01 -9.50 1.19
CA LYS A 116 1.52 -10.74 1.82
C LYS A 116 2.38 -11.20 2.99
N ARG A 117 2.95 -10.26 3.75
CA ARG A 117 3.71 -10.54 4.98
C ARG A 117 2.72 -10.94 6.08
N MET A 118 2.84 -12.16 6.56
CA MET A 118 1.87 -12.78 7.46
C MET A 118 2.09 -12.44 8.94
N ASP A 119 3.23 -11.84 9.31
CA ASP A 119 3.57 -11.55 10.71
C ASP A 119 3.60 -10.05 11.04
N VAL A 120 3.00 -9.22 10.18
CA VAL A 120 2.94 -7.77 10.35
C VAL A 120 1.70 -7.38 11.15
N PHE A 121 1.90 -7.07 12.42
CA PHE A 121 0.83 -6.72 13.35
C PHE A 121 0.77 -5.21 13.63
N SER A 122 -0.17 -4.51 12.97
CA SER A 122 -0.32 -3.05 13.08
C SER A 122 -1.01 -2.63 14.39
N THR A 123 -0.24 -2.54 15.47
CA THR A 123 -0.75 -2.10 16.80
C THR A 123 -1.29 -0.68 16.80
N GLY A 124 -0.86 0.16 15.86
CA GLY A 124 -1.34 1.53 15.69
C GLY A 124 -2.72 1.64 15.05
N ASP A 125 -3.24 0.58 14.43
CA ASP A 125 -4.56 0.58 13.80
C ASP A 125 -5.68 0.59 14.85
N LEU A 126 -6.62 1.53 14.74
CA LEU A 126 -7.72 1.67 15.71
C LEU A 126 -8.71 0.49 15.65
N GLY A 127 -8.89 -0.12 14.48
CA GLY A 127 -9.71 -1.30 14.29
C GLY A 127 -9.09 -2.52 14.96
N VAL A 128 -7.79 -2.75 14.74
CA VAL A 128 -7.00 -3.82 15.39
C VAL A 128 -6.97 -3.64 16.90
N GLN A 129 -6.70 -2.42 17.39
CA GLN A 129 -6.77 -2.10 18.82
C GLN A 129 -8.13 -2.45 19.42
N ARG A 130 -9.21 -2.04 18.74
CA ARG A 130 -10.59 -2.31 19.19
C ARG A 130 -10.89 -3.81 19.14
N GLY A 131 -10.48 -4.50 18.08
CA GLY A 131 -10.66 -5.94 17.91
C GLY A 131 -9.95 -6.73 19.00
N MET A 132 -8.69 -6.37 19.30
CA MET A 132 -7.91 -7.02 20.35
C MET A 132 -8.51 -6.77 21.75
N ALA A 133 -8.97 -5.55 22.03
CA ALA A 133 -9.67 -5.24 23.27
C ALA A 133 -10.95 -6.09 23.42
N ALA A 134 -11.73 -6.24 22.36
CA ALA A 134 -12.91 -7.10 22.37
C ALA A 134 -12.55 -8.59 22.52
N PHE A 135 -11.48 -9.05 21.84
CA PHE A 135 -11.00 -10.43 21.88
C PHE A 135 -10.63 -10.88 23.29
N VAL A 136 -9.99 -10.01 24.09
CA VAL A 136 -9.67 -10.31 25.49
C VAL A 136 -10.82 -10.03 26.48
N GLY A 137 -12.03 -9.74 25.97
CA GLY A 137 -13.24 -9.56 26.79
C GLY A 137 -13.47 -8.15 27.35
N ARG A 138 -12.80 -7.10 26.83
CA ARG A 138 -13.07 -5.72 27.27
C ARG A 138 -14.37 -5.20 26.66
N ASP A 139 -15.14 -4.46 27.45
CA ASP A 139 -16.32 -3.74 26.97
C ASP A 139 -15.91 -2.49 26.17
N VAL A 140 -15.74 -2.66 24.86
CA VAL A 140 -15.33 -1.58 23.93
C VAL A 140 -16.34 -0.43 23.83
N SER A 141 -17.59 -0.62 24.25
CA SER A 141 -18.61 0.44 24.26
C SER A 141 -18.41 1.41 25.43
N LYS A 142 -17.90 0.88 26.56
CA LYS A 142 -17.55 1.65 27.76
C LYS A 142 -16.14 2.23 27.69
N LEU A 143 -15.26 1.63 26.87
CA LEU A 143 -14.01 2.24 26.43
C LEU A 143 -14.30 3.38 25.44
N LYS A 144 -14.87 4.48 25.94
CA LYS A 144 -14.79 5.77 25.24
C LYS A 144 -13.32 6.09 25.00
N ALA A 145 -13.02 6.98 24.05
CA ALA A 145 -11.68 7.52 23.82
C ALA A 145 -11.16 8.30 25.05
N LYS A 146 -10.98 7.64 26.18
CA LYS A 146 -10.40 8.20 27.40
C LYS A 146 -8.90 8.08 27.23
N GLY A 147 -8.36 8.99 26.43
CA GLY A 147 -6.93 9.05 26.13
C GLY A 147 -6.72 9.81 24.84
N GLY A 148 -6.35 11.08 24.95
CA GLY A 148 -5.70 11.77 23.84
C GLY A 148 -4.33 11.11 23.65
N GLY A 149 -4.25 10.13 22.76
CA GLY A 149 -3.04 9.35 22.54
C GLY A 149 -3.20 8.33 21.42
N LYS A 150 -2.08 7.75 20.96
CA LYS A 150 -2.01 6.78 19.85
C LYS A 150 -2.73 5.45 20.15
N PHE A 151 -2.91 5.10 21.42
CA PHE A 151 -3.50 3.84 21.88
C PHE A 151 -4.75 4.08 22.70
N LYS A 152 -5.90 3.73 22.12
CA LYS A 152 -7.22 4.08 22.67
C LYS A 152 -7.90 2.93 23.41
N TYR A 153 -7.72 1.70 22.94
CA TYR A 153 -8.46 0.54 23.46
C TYR A 153 -7.58 -0.47 24.22
N MET A 154 -6.30 -0.55 23.84
CA MET A 154 -5.30 -1.42 24.44
C MET A 154 -3.92 -0.84 24.18
N SER A 155 -3.00 -0.98 25.13
CA SER A 155 -1.62 -0.50 24.95
C SER A 155 -0.85 -1.40 23.96
N GLU A 156 0.18 -0.85 23.31
CA GLU A 156 1.04 -1.62 22.38
C GLU A 156 1.60 -2.88 23.03
N LYS A 157 2.11 -2.75 24.27
CA LYS A 157 2.72 -3.85 25.02
C LYS A 157 1.72 -5.00 25.22
N GLU A 158 0.52 -4.70 25.72
CA GLU A 158 -0.52 -5.71 25.93
C GLU A 158 -0.92 -6.37 24.62
N MET A 159 -1.07 -5.60 23.53
CA MET A 159 -1.41 -6.15 22.22
C MET A 159 -0.35 -7.11 21.71
N VAL A 160 0.93 -6.77 21.86
CA VAL A 160 2.05 -7.64 21.44
C VAL A 160 2.11 -8.92 22.28
N GLU A 161 1.91 -8.82 23.58
CA GLU A 161 1.88 -10.00 24.47
C GLU A 161 0.72 -10.95 24.13
N VAL A 162 -0.48 -10.42 23.87
CA VAL A 162 -1.64 -11.22 23.47
C VAL A 162 -1.47 -11.81 22.07
N ALA A 163 -0.82 -11.10 21.16
CA ALA A 163 -0.58 -11.55 19.79
C ALA A 163 0.60 -12.56 19.69
N ALA A 164 1.50 -12.62 20.67
CA ALA A 164 2.71 -13.44 20.60
C ALA A 164 2.47 -14.92 20.22
N PRO A 165 1.43 -15.63 20.74
CA PRO A 165 1.15 -17.02 20.36
C PRO A 165 0.75 -17.21 18.89
N PHE A 166 0.35 -16.14 18.19
CA PHE A 166 -0.06 -16.21 16.79
C PHE A 166 1.12 -16.06 15.83
N SER A 167 2.34 -15.75 16.30
CA SER A 167 3.52 -15.71 15.43
C SER A 167 3.81 -17.07 14.80
N PRO A 168 4.17 -17.15 13.50
CA PRO A 168 4.49 -16.06 12.58
C PRO A 168 3.29 -15.59 11.70
N TYR A 169 2.08 -15.61 12.24
CA TYR A 169 0.81 -15.33 11.56
C TYR A 169 -0.03 -14.28 12.31
N ARG A 170 0.63 -13.27 12.91
CA ARG A 170 -0.01 -12.22 13.71
C ARG A 170 -0.82 -11.21 12.90
#